data_AF-A0A1E7EZF8-F1
#
_entry.id   AF-A0A1E7EZF8-F1
#
_cell.length_a   1.000
_cell.length_b   1.000
_cell.length_c   1.000
_cell.angle_alpha   90.00
_cell.angle_beta   90.00
_cell.angle_gamma   90.00
#
_symmetry.space_group_name_H-M   'P 1'
#
loop_
_entity.id
_entity.type
_entity.pdbx_description
1 polymer ?
#
loop_
_entity_poly.entity_id
_entity_poly.type
_entity_poly.pdbx_seq_one_letter_code
_entity_poly.pdbx_strand_id
1 'polypeptide(L)'
;MKFTAAAAITLLGLTAFSSSSTINCVKANELKLRAREKMRKDKAERQLQANNAGLVFSRGYVCITRQQDFAFVIPQQKSIVLGEIEELFDLNLLGSSTIQSGGIYDPADVQIVDRLGTSAADNFFSTVPSPLGKEKGQFSGQRQPKFIPQKDPGFFFNGECVATQVRGALILGHSCLLNLCLGGGGYNCLAIYAGSKFVFNPLEQVLISPTTFDIDGGLNPESIVPSLPPSYPGTIIGGTGLFVGAVGYVDVTTITGSTLPPVRAGVGCDDDDFSILVAGYPQAGYITQKINVVTNVPLPVAP
;
A
#
# COMPACT_ATOMS: atom_id res chain seq x y z
N MET A 1 52.36 94.98 -26.33
CA MET A 1 53.50 94.68 -25.43
C MET A 1 53.17 93.37 -24.73
N LYS A 2 53.76 92.24 -25.18
CA LYS A 2 54.94 91.57 -24.61
C LYS A 2 54.66 90.83 -23.27
N PHE A 3 54.72 89.49 -23.35
CA PHE A 3 55.14 88.42 -22.41
C PHE A 3 54.56 88.41 -20.97
N THR A 4 54.09 87.30 -20.40
CA THR A 4 54.82 86.05 -20.04
C THR A 4 53.90 84.82 -19.85
N ALA A 5 54.51 83.64 -19.62
CA ALA A 5 54.04 82.28 -19.91
C ALA A 5 53.51 81.44 -18.71
N ALA A 6 53.25 80.15 -19.04
CA ALA A 6 52.97 78.94 -18.23
C ALA A 6 51.47 78.62 -18.03
N ALA A 7 50.92 77.43 -18.27
CA ALA A 7 51.41 76.14 -18.76
C ALA A 7 50.21 75.36 -19.35
N ALA A 8 50.45 74.49 -20.32
CA ALA A 8 49.50 73.48 -20.78
C ALA A 8 50.04 72.08 -20.45
N ILE A 9 49.13 71.10 -20.41
CA ILE A 9 49.32 69.65 -20.62
C ILE A 9 49.10 68.75 -19.37
N THR A 10 47.96 68.04 -19.44
CA THR A 10 47.66 66.64 -19.01
C THR A 10 47.29 66.21 -17.58
N LEU A 11 46.22 65.39 -17.60
CA LEU A 11 45.98 64.07 -16.97
C LEU A 11 45.08 63.97 -15.71
N LEU A 12 44.11 63.05 -15.85
CA LEU A 12 43.28 62.32 -14.85
C LEU A 12 41.96 63.00 -14.40
N GLY A 13 40.79 62.38 -14.48
CA GLY A 13 40.50 60.94 -14.63
C GLY A 13 39.14 60.59 -15.25
N LEU A 14 39.18 59.57 -16.10
CA LEU A 14 38.08 58.61 -16.30
C LEU A 14 37.76 57.93 -14.95
N THR A 15 36.48 57.70 -14.65
CA THR A 15 35.86 56.35 -14.69
C THR A 15 34.46 56.41 -14.08
N ALA A 16 33.44 56.01 -14.84
CA ALA A 16 32.54 54.94 -14.45
C ALA A 16 31.56 54.66 -15.61
N PHE A 17 31.25 53.37 -15.77
CA PHE A 17 30.13 52.73 -16.47
C PHE A 17 30.60 51.74 -17.53
N SER A 18 30.35 50.44 -17.25
CA SER A 18 29.91 49.38 -18.19
C SER A 18 30.57 48.02 -17.92
N SER A 19 30.00 47.19 -17.02
CA SER A 19 30.33 45.74 -16.99
C SER A 19 29.33 44.82 -16.23
N SER A 20 28.07 45.21 -16.00
CA SER A 20 27.08 44.35 -15.29
C SER A 20 25.89 43.85 -16.14
N SER A 21 25.78 44.18 -17.43
CA SER A 21 24.64 43.78 -18.27
C SER A 21 24.83 42.45 -19.01
N THR A 22 26.07 42.02 -19.25
CA THR A 22 26.38 40.83 -20.07
C THR A 22 26.17 39.51 -19.31
N ILE A 23 26.48 39.47 -18.01
CA ILE A 23 26.39 38.24 -17.19
C ILE A 23 24.94 37.80 -16.95
N ASN A 24 24.02 38.75 -16.74
CA ASN A 24 22.59 38.45 -16.57
C ASN A 24 21.93 37.93 -17.86
N CYS A 25 22.43 38.35 -19.02
CA CYS A 25 21.91 37.94 -20.33
C CYS A 25 22.28 36.48 -20.66
N VAL A 26 23.47 36.02 -20.25
CA VAL A 26 23.93 34.64 -20.46
C VAL A 26 23.11 33.64 -19.62
N LYS A 27 22.88 33.93 -18.33
CA LYS A 27 22.03 33.09 -17.45
C LYS A 27 20.58 32.97 -17.97
N ALA A 28 20.03 34.06 -18.49
CA ALA A 28 18.68 34.07 -19.06
C ALA A 28 18.58 33.22 -20.34
N ASN A 29 19.65 33.19 -21.16
CA ASN A 29 19.69 32.38 -22.38
C ASN A 29 19.82 30.88 -22.09
N GLU A 30 20.60 30.47 -21.08
CA GLU A 30 20.66 29.07 -20.65
C GLU A 30 19.32 28.55 -20.11
N LEU A 31 18.62 29.35 -19.31
CA LEU A 31 17.29 29.02 -18.80
C LEU A 31 16.27 28.85 -19.93
N LYS A 32 16.32 29.71 -20.94
CA LYS A 32 15.46 29.60 -22.14
C LYS A 32 15.79 28.35 -22.96
N LEU A 33 17.07 27.96 -23.05
CA LEU A 33 17.50 26.72 -23.72
C LEU A 33 16.96 25.49 -23.00
N ARG A 34 17.12 25.41 -21.67
CA ARG A 34 16.58 24.32 -20.86
C ARG A 34 15.05 24.24 -20.95
N ALA A 35 14.36 25.38 -20.94
CA ALA A 35 12.91 25.42 -21.12
C ALA A 35 12.48 24.91 -22.51
N ARG A 36 13.21 25.25 -23.57
CA ARG A 36 12.95 24.75 -24.94
C ARG A 36 13.22 23.26 -25.08
N GLU A 37 14.27 22.74 -24.43
CA GLU A 37 14.56 21.31 -24.40
C GLU A 37 13.49 20.53 -23.65
N LYS A 38 13.04 21.05 -22.50
CA LYS A 38 11.91 20.49 -21.75
C LYS A 38 10.63 20.49 -22.60
N MET A 39 10.30 21.62 -23.25
CA MET A 39 9.14 21.69 -24.13
C MET A 39 9.24 20.76 -25.35
N ARG A 40 10.45 20.51 -25.88
CA ARG A 40 10.66 19.52 -26.95
C ARG A 40 10.44 18.09 -26.46
N LYS A 41 10.93 17.74 -25.26
CA LYS A 41 10.66 16.43 -24.64
C LYS A 41 9.18 16.24 -24.36
N ASP A 42 8.53 17.22 -23.72
CA ASP A 42 7.09 17.18 -23.43
C ASP A 42 6.26 17.06 -24.72
N LYS A 43 6.69 17.71 -25.82
CA LYS A 43 6.01 17.60 -27.12
C LYS A 43 6.20 16.22 -27.76
N ALA A 44 7.40 15.65 -27.66
CA ALA A 44 7.69 14.31 -28.16
C ALA A 44 6.92 13.23 -27.37
N GLU A 45 6.84 13.38 -26.05
CA GLU A 45 6.02 12.52 -25.18
C GLU A 45 4.53 12.61 -25.52
N ARG A 46 4.00 13.82 -25.74
CA ARG A 46 2.61 14.02 -26.22
C ARG A 46 2.37 13.42 -27.60
N GLN A 47 3.35 13.48 -28.51
CA GLN A 47 3.24 12.85 -29.83
C GLN A 47 3.28 11.32 -29.75
N LEU A 48 4.08 10.74 -28.84
CA LEU A 48 4.06 9.31 -28.54
C LEU A 48 2.69 8.87 -27.97
N GLN A 49 2.11 9.66 -27.07
CA GLN A 49 0.77 9.42 -26.55
C GLN A 49 -0.30 9.49 -27.66
N ALA A 50 -0.19 10.44 -28.59
CA ALA A 50 -1.10 10.55 -29.73
C ALA A 50 -0.98 9.38 -30.73
N ASN A 51 0.24 8.88 -30.95
CA ASN A 51 0.48 7.73 -31.84
C ASN A 51 0.00 6.40 -31.24
N ASN A 52 -0.16 6.32 -29.91
CA ASN A 52 -0.66 5.14 -29.20
C ASN A 52 -2.19 5.14 -29.04
N ALA A 53 -2.92 6.04 -29.70
CA ALA A 53 -4.37 6.09 -29.67
C ALA A 53 -4.97 4.76 -30.17
N GLY A 54 -5.45 3.93 -29.24
CA GLY A 54 -6.04 2.61 -29.52
C GLY A 54 -5.22 1.41 -29.03
N LEU A 55 -4.00 1.60 -28.51
CA LEU A 55 -3.23 0.53 -27.89
C LEU A 55 -3.67 0.30 -26.44
N VAL A 56 -3.91 -0.95 -26.08
CA VAL A 56 -4.25 -1.40 -24.72
C VAL A 56 -3.02 -2.08 -24.13
N PHE A 57 -2.52 -1.56 -23.02
CA PHE A 57 -1.38 -2.11 -22.30
C PHE A 57 -1.89 -2.92 -21.11
N SER A 58 -1.37 -4.13 -20.92
CA SER A 58 -1.69 -4.97 -19.77
C SER A 58 -0.42 -5.43 -19.06
N ARG A 59 -0.43 -5.38 -17.73
CA ARG A 59 0.65 -5.89 -16.89
C ARG A 59 0.13 -6.34 -15.53
N GLY A 60 0.70 -7.43 -15.02
CA GLY A 60 0.50 -7.88 -13.65
C GLY A 60 1.59 -7.37 -12.73
N TYR A 61 1.22 -7.02 -11.51
CA TYR A 61 2.12 -6.64 -10.43
C TYR A 61 1.83 -7.49 -9.19
N VAL A 62 2.83 -7.64 -8.32
CA VAL A 62 2.64 -8.23 -6.99
C VAL A 62 2.85 -7.16 -5.94
N CYS A 63 1.85 -6.96 -5.10
CA CYS A 63 1.91 -6.13 -3.91
C CYS A 63 2.17 -7.02 -2.70
N ILE A 64 3.18 -6.68 -1.88
CA ILE A 64 3.39 -7.31 -0.58
C ILE A 64 3.24 -6.24 0.49
N THR A 65 2.24 -6.41 1.34
CA THR A 65 1.94 -5.56 2.50
C THR A 65 2.42 -6.23 3.77
N ARG A 66 3.24 -5.51 4.54
CA ARG A 66 3.69 -5.95 5.86
C ARG A 66 2.61 -5.67 6.88
N GLN A 67 2.61 -6.42 7.97
CA GLN A 67 1.64 -6.25 9.05
C GLN A 67 1.57 -4.81 9.59
N GLN A 68 2.72 -4.17 9.80
CA GLN A 68 2.81 -2.78 10.28
C GLN A 68 2.23 -1.76 9.29
N ASP A 69 2.09 -2.12 8.02
CA ASP A 69 1.56 -1.29 6.95
C ASP A 69 0.10 -1.67 6.59
N PHE A 70 -0.57 -2.40 7.48
CA PHE A 70 -1.97 -2.82 7.36
C PHE A 70 -2.72 -2.50 8.65
N ALA A 71 -3.93 -1.95 8.52
CA ALA A 71 -4.82 -1.70 9.63
C ALA A 71 -6.27 -2.02 9.26
N PHE A 72 -7.01 -2.60 10.20
CA PHE A 72 -8.45 -2.75 10.12
C PHE A 72 -9.09 -1.94 11.26
N VAL A 73 -9.96 -1.01 10.90
CA VAL A 73 -10.56 -0.03 11.82
C VAL A 73 -12.08 -0.22 11.80
N ILE A 74 -12.68 -0.35 12.98
CA ILE A 74 -14.14 -0.41 13.15
C ILE A 74 -14.59 0.89 13.80
N PRO A 75 -15.37 1.76 13.14
CA PRO A 75 -15.66 3.12 13.62
C PRO A 75 -16.51 3.16 14.90
N GLN A 76 -17.29 2.11 15.20
CA GLN A 76 -18.25 2.12 16.30
C GLN A 76 -17.72 1.52 17.62
N GLN A 77 -16.49 0.98 17.67
CA GLN A 77 -16.02 0.26 18.85
C GLN A 77 -14.69 0.81 19.37
N LYS A 78 -14.75 1.42 20.56
CA LYS A 78 -13.57 1.84 21.34
C LYS A 78 -12.82 0.64 21.95
N SER A 79 -13.50 -0.50 22.01
CA SER A 79 -13.02 -1.84 22.38
C SER A 79 -14.10 -2.83 21.93
N ILE A 80 -13.72 -4.00 21.42
CA ILE A 80 -14.64 -5.12 21.26
C ILE A 80 -14.77 -5.76 22.65
N VAL A 81 -15.61 -5.19 23.52
CA VAL A 81 -15.99 -5.82 24.79
C VAL A 81 -17.08 -6.82 24.42
N LEU A 82 -16.77 -8.11 24.52
CA LEU A 82 -17.72 -9.19 24.29
C LEU A 82 -18.17 -9.67 25.67
N GLY A 83 -19.35 -9.23 26.09
CA GLY A 83 -20.00 -9.76 27.29
C GLY A 83 -20.44 -11.20 27.06
N GLU A 84 -21.01 -11.50 25.89
CA GLU A 84 -21.56 -12.82 25.55
C GLU A 84 -21.36 -13.15 24.05
N ILE A 85 -21.35 -14.44 23.68
CA ILE A 85 -21.24 -14.91 22.27
C ILE A 85 -22.38 -14.35 21.39
N GLU A 86 -23.53 -14.02 21.99
CA GLU A 86 -24.68 -13.41 21.31
C GLU A 86 -24.38 -11.99 20.80
N GLU A 87 -23.53 -11.21 21.48
CA GLU A 87 -23.16 -9.84 21.07
C GLU A 87 -22.23 -9.82 19.83
N LEU A 88 -21.56 -10.94 19.52
CA LEU A 88 -20.72 -11.06 18.32
C LEU A 88 -21.57 -11.14 17.04
N PHE A 89 -22.83 -11.57 17.15
CA PHE A 89 -23.80 -11.54 16.04
C PHE A 89 -24.41 -10.16 15.81
N ASP A 90 -24.38 -9.29 16.83
CA ASP A 90 -24.80 -7.88 16.75
C ASP A 90 -23.69 -6.96 16.20
N LEU A 91 -22.50 -7.50 15.95
CA LEU A 91 -21.40 -6.75 15.38
C LEU A 91 -21.78 -6.19 14.00
N ASN A 92 -21.82 -4.87 13.89
CA ASN A 92 -22.07 -4.18 12.63
C ASN A 92 -20.76 -3.64 12.05
N LEU A 93 -20.28 -4.25 10.97
CA LEU A 93 -19.06 -3.81 10.29
C LEU A 93 -19.29 -2.65 9.31
N LEU A 94 -20.47 -2.02 9.30
CA LEU A 94 -20.76 -0.91 8.39
C LEU A 94 -19.82 0.26 8.68
N GLY A 95 -19.15 0.74 7.63
CA GLY A 95 -18.18 1.82 7.74
C GLY A 95 -16.83 1.38 8.32
N SER A 96 -16.63 0.10 8.65
CA SER A 96 -15.29 -0.42 8.92
C SER A 96 -14.38 -0.19 7.72
N SER A 97 -13.11 0.12 7.98
CA SER A 97 -12.14 0.38 6.93
C SER A 97 -10.88 -0.46 7.08
N THR A 98 -10.39 -0.94 5.94
CA THR A 98 -9.06 -1.56 5.82
C THR A 98 -8.14 -0.58 5.13
N ILE A 99 -7.05 -0.21 5.78
CA ILE A 99 -6.02 0.67 5.26
C ILE A 99 -4.77 -0.17 5.01
N GLN A 100 -4.16 -0.03 3.83
CA GLN A 100 -2.97 -0.80 3.47
C GLN A 100 -1.95 0.04 2.70
N SER A 101 -0.68 -0.34 2.83
CA SER A 101 0.45 0.22 2.08
C SER A 101 1.53 -0.82 1.82
N GLY A 102 1.52 -1.44 0.64
CA GLY A 102 2.49 -2.45 0.24
C GLY A 102 3.55 -1.93 -0.74
N GLY A 103 4.65 -2.68 -0.86
CA GLY A 103 5.61 -2.50 -1.95
C GLY A 103 5.14 -3.23 -3.21
N ILE A 104 5.45 -2.68 -4.38
CA ILE A 104 5.15 -3.29 -5.68
C ILE A 104 6.40 -3.93 -6.28
N TYR A 105 6.26 -5.16 -6.75
CA TYR A 105 7.32 -5.98 -7.32
C TYR A 105 6.87 -6.62 -8.64
N ASP A 106 7.85 -7.04 -9.44
CA ASP A 106 7.58 -7.86 -10.61
C ASP A 106 7.14 -9.27 -10.17
N PRO A 107 6.05 -9.83 -10.74
CA PRO A 107 5.67 -11.22 -10.50
C PRO A 107 6.77 -12.24 -10.78
N ALA A 108 7.74 -11.95 -11.64
CA ALA A 108 8.88 -12.82 -11.94
C ALA A 108 9.88 -12.93 -10.77
N ASP A 109 9.99 -11.88 -9.94
CA ASP A 109 10.97 -11.80 -8.85
C ASP A 109 10.42 -12.27 -7.50
N VAL A 110 9.10 -12.42 -7.38
CA VAL A 110 8.43 -12.90 -6.16
C VAL A 110 8.06 -14.37 -6.28
N GLN A 111 8.67 -15.19 -5.44
CA GLN A 111 8.30 -16.60 -5.29
C GLN A 111 7.37 -16.77 -4.09
N ILE A 112 6.13 -17.18 -4.35
CA ILE A 112 5.17 -17.61 -3.32
C ILE A 112 5.35 -19.10 -3.12
N VAL A 113 5.69 -19.50 -1.90
CA VAL A 113 5.86 -20.91 -1.54
C VAL A 113 4.72 -21.35 -0.64
N ASP A 114 4.35 -22.61 -0.78
CA ASP A 114 3.50 -23.26 0.21
C ASP A 114 4.24 -23.21 1.54
N ARG A 115 3.63 -22.50 2.48
CA ARG A 115 4.09 -22.38 3.86
C ARG A 115 2.94 -22.85 4.71
N LEU A 116 2.71 -24.17 4.65
CA LEU A 116 2.07 -24.89 5.74
C LEU A 116 2.81 -24.43 6.99
N GLY A 117 2.16 -23.80 7.96
CA GLY A 117 2.82 -23.17 9.12
C GLY A 117 3.60 -24.18 9.97
N THR A 118 4.72 -24.70 9.45
CA THR A 118 5.47 -25.87 9.92
C THR A 118 6.95 -25.53 10.11
N SER A 119 7.36 -24.33 9.71
CA SER A 119 8.71 -23.84 9.94
C SER A 119 8.85 -23.34 11.38
N ALA A 120 10.00 -23.58 12.01
CA ALA A 120 10.25 -23.17 13.39
C ALA A 120 10.21 -21.64 13.60
N ALA A 121 10.26 -20.86 12.52
CA ALA A 121 10.12 -19.40 12.54
C ALA A 121 8.66 -18.92 12.70
N ASP A 122 7.68 -19.82 12.54
CA ASP A 122 6.24 -19.52 12.67
C ASP A 122 5.68 -19.94 14.04
N ASN A 123 6.56 -20.27 14.99
CA ASN A 123 6.18 -20.64 16.36
C ASN A 123 5.82 -19.38 17.15
N PHE A 124 4.61 -19.32 17.71
CA PHE A 124 4.23 -18.28 18.66
C PHE A 124 4.90 -18.47 20.04
N PHE A 125 5.33 -19.70 20.36
CA PHE A 125 5.98 -20.06 21.62
C PHE A 125 7.37 -20.66 21.37
N SER A 126 8.43 -19.95 21.79
CA SER A 126 9.81 -20.45 21.72
C SER A 126 10.47 -20.61 23.10
N THR A 127 9.85 -20.18 24.19
CA THR A 127 10.57 -20.00 25.48
C THR A 127 10.02 -20.80 26.66
N VAL A 128 8.95 -21.58 26.50
CA VAL A 128 8.41 -22.42 27.58
C VAL A 128 8.34 -23.87 27.11
N PRO A 129 8.96 -24.83 27.82
CA PRO A 129 8.85 -26.25 27.49
C PRO A 129 7.47 -26.74 27.94
N SER A 130 6.45 -26.53 27.10
CA SER A 130 5.14 -27.15 27.30
C SER A 130 5.15 -28.62 26.85
N PRO A 131 4.49 -29.52 27.58
CA PRO A 131 4.30 -30.92 27.18
C PRO A 131 3.24 -31.09 26.08
N LEU A 132 2.41 -30.06 25.82
CA LEU A 132 1.58 -29.92 24.62
C LEU A 132 2.40 -29.18 23.55
N GLY A 133 2.45 -29.71 22.33
CA GLY A 133 3.38 -29.34 21.27
C GLY A 133 3.35 -27.87 20.82
N LYS A 134 4.29 -27.56 19.92
CA LYS A 134 4.46 -26.24 19.29
C LYS A 134 3.15 -25.77 18.67
N GLU A 135 2.55 -24.70 19.20
CA GLU A 135 1.38 -24.08 18.58
C GLU A 135 1.79 -23.23 17.37
N LYS A 136 1.27 -23.58 16.19
CA LYS A 136 1.64 -22.96 14.92
C LYS A 136 0.41 -22.38 14.25
N GLY A 137 0.41 -21.08 13.93
CA GLY A 137 -0.71 -20.48 13.20
C GLY A 137 -0.65 -20.81 11.71
N GLN A 138 -1.82 -21.04 11.10
CA GLN A 138 -1.93 -21.16 9.64
C GLN A 138 -2.10 -19.79 8.99
N PHE A 139 -1.46 -19.61 7.84
CA PHE A 139 -1.60 -18.41 7.01
C PHE A 139 -2.81 -18.51 6.10
N SER A 140 -3.46 -17.38 5.80
CA SER A 140 -4.48 -17.35 4.76
C SER A 140 -3.88 -17.77 3.41
N GLY A 141 -4.53 -18.74 2.75
CA GLY A 141 -4.03 -19.34 1.52
C GLY A 141 -2.88 -20.34 1.69
N GLN A 142 -2.47 -20.67 2.93
CA GLN A 142 -1.40 -21.63 3.28
C GLN A 142 -0.06 -21.37 2.57
N ARG A 143 0.16 -20.11 2.20
CA ARG A 143 1.25 -19.67 1.34
C ARG A 143 1.83 -18.38 1.88
N GLN A 144 3.11 -18.16 1.65
CA GLN A 144 3.79 -16.91 1.97
C GLN A 144 4.90 -16.64 0.93
N PRO A 145 5.29 -15.37 0.72
CA PRO A 145 6.48 -15.07 -0.07
C PRO A 145 7.71 -15.72 0.59
N LYS A 146 8.54 -16.41 -0.21
CA LYS A 146 9.77 -17.07 0.25
C LYS A 146 10.79 -16.05 0.76
N PHE A 147 10.92 -14.95 0.03
CA PHE A 147 11.71 -13.80 0.40
C PHE A 147 10.97 -12.54 -0.06
N ILE A 148 11.27 -11.41 0.56
CA ILE A 148 10.70 -10.12 0.16
C ILE A 148 11.87 -9.27 -0.34
N PRO A 149 11.87 -8.86 -1.62
CA PRO A 149 12.87 -7.94 -2.13
C PRO A 149 12.87 -6.62 -1.36
N GLN A 150 13.95 -5.84 -1.47
CA GLN A 150 13.97 -4.51 -0.89
C GLN A 150 12.93 -3.63 -1.58
N LYS A 151 12.03 -3.03 -0.80
CA LYS A 151 11.00 -2.11 -1.32
C LYS A 151 11.65 -0.88 -1.95
N ASP A 152 11.34 -0.62 -3.22
CA ASP A 152 11.65 0.65 -3.87
C ASP A 152 10.64 1.71 -3.39
N PRO A 153 11.10 2.88 -2.87
CA PRO A 153 10.22 3.92 -2.36
C PRO A 153 9.30 4.53 -3.44
N GLY A 154 9.65 4.41 -4.73
CA GLY A 154 8.82 4.85 -5.84
C GLY A 154 7.75 3.86 -6.29
N PHE A 155 7.80 2.61 -5.80
CA PHE A 155 6.90 1.53 -6.21
C PHE A 155 6.10 1.01 -5.00
N PHE A 156 4.88 1.50 -4.88
CA PHE A 156 3.99 1.13 -3.78
C PHE A 156 2.54 1.13 -4.19
N PHE A 157 1.75 0.42 -3.41
CA PHE A 157 0.31 0.36 -3.55
C PHE A 157 -0.33 0.61 -2.20
N ASN A 158 -1.09 1.69 -2.11
CA ASN A 158 -1.72 2.09 -0.88
C ASN A 158 -3.16 2.53 -1.08
N GLY A 159 -3.93 2.55 0.00
CA GLY A 159 -5.27 3.07 -0.02
C GLY A 159 -6.12 2.52 1.09
N GLU A 160 -7.40 2.81 0.98
CA GLU A 160 -8.42 2.47 1.97
C GLU A 160 -9.60 1.82 1.27
N CYS A 161 -10.12 0.74 1.87
CA CYS A 161 -11.39 0.15 1.52
C CYS A 161 -12.35 0.26 2.69
N VAL A 162 -13.56 0.76 2.44
CA VAL A 162 -14.62 0.91 3.43
C VAL A 162 -15.74 -0.07 3.14
N ALA A 163 -16.21 -0.78 4.16
CA ALA A 163 -17.39 -1.64 4.08
C ALA A 163 -18.65 -0.78 3.91
N THR A 164 -19.30 -0.86 2.76
CA THR A 164 -20.48 -0.05 2.40
C THR A 164 -21.79 -0.80 2.55
N GLN A 165 -21.74 -2.14 2.56
CA GLN A 165 -22.89 -3.01 2.76
C GLN A 165 -22.47 -4.19 3.63
N VAL A 166 -23.25 -4.48 4.67
CA VAL A 166 -22.96 -5.54 5.62
C VAL A 166 -24.25 -6.22 6.11
N ARG A 167 -24.11 -7.43 6.65
CA ARG A 167 -25.13 -8.15 7.41
C ARG A 167 -24.46 -8.78 8.63
N GLY A 168 -24.54 -8.11 9.78
CA GLY A 168 -23.73 -8.44 10.94
C GLY A 168 -22.23 -8.35 10.61
N ALA A 169 -21.46 -9.38 10.97
CA ALA A 169 -20.04 -9.51 10.65
C ALA A 169 -19.74 -9.83 9.17
N LEU A 170 -20.74 -10.13 8.35
CA LEU A 170 -20.55 -10.39 6.92
C LEU A 170 -20.52 -9.08 6.13
N ILE A 171 -19.38 -8.77 5.52
CA ILE A 171 -19.28 -7.72 4.50
C ILE A 171 -19.90 -8.27 3.22
N LEU A 172 -20.79 -7.49 2.60
CA LEU A 172 -21.46 -7.83 1.34
C LEU A 172 -20.97 -6.95 0.18
N GLY A 173 -20.47 -5.76 0.50
CA GLY A 173 -19.96 -4.79 -0.45
C GLY A 173 -18.99 -3.84 0.22
N HIS A 174 -17.99 -3.42 -0.54
CA HIS A 174 -16.98 -2.47 -0.11
C HIS A 174 -16.68 -1.49 -1.25
N SER A 175 -16.13 -0.34 -0.88
CA SER A 175 -15.64 0.69 -1.79
C SER A 175 -14.21 1.05 -1.41
N CYS A 176 -13.30 0.94 -2.37
CA CYS A 176 -11.88 1.23 -2.20
C CYS A 176 -11.44 2.43 -3.01
N LEU A 177 -10.60 3.26 -2.41
CA LEU A 177 -9.78 4.27 -3.08
C LEU A 177 -8.32 3.87 -2.93
N LEU A 178 -7.70 3.52 -4.05
CA LEU A 178 -6.37 2.90 -4.11
C LEU A 178 -5.48 3.71 -5.04
N ASN A 179 -4.21 3.84 -4.70
CA ASN A 179 -3.18 4.39 -5.57
C ASN A 179 -2.13 3.33 -5.86
N LEU A 180 -1.84 3.14 -7.14
CA LEU A 180 -0.75 2.29 -7.62
C LEU A 180 0.36 3.18 -8.18
N CYS A 181 1.44 3.35 -7.43
CA CYS A 181 2.59 4.13 -7.83
C CYS A 181 3.67 3.24 -8.44
N LEU A 182 4.13 3.62 -9.64
CA LEU A 182 5.04 2.83 -10.46
C LEU A 182 6.25 3.68 -10.90
N GLY A 183 6.89 4.33 -9.93
CA GLY A 183 8.12 5.09 -10.10
C GLY A 183 7.99 6.60 -9.95
N GLY A 184 8.96 7.32 -10.52
CA GLY A 184 9.05 8.78 -10.41
C GLY A 184 9.17 9.26 -8.96
N GLY A 185 9.81 8.49 -8.08
CA GLY A 185 9.91 8.80 -6.64
C GLY A 185 8.57 8.78 -5.90
N GLY A 186 7.55 8.11 -6.45
CA GLY A 186 6.21 8.06 -5.87
C GLY A 186 5.24 9.10 -6.45
N TYR A 187 5.61 9.79 -7.53
CA TYR A 187 4.74 10.78 -8.19
C TYR A 187 4.03 10.24 -9.44
N ASN A 188 4.45 9.10 -9.97
CA ASN A 188 3.79 8.45 -11.10
C ASN A 188 2.82 7.40 -10.55
N CYS A 189 1.57 7.79 -10.34
CA CYS A 189 0.57 6.93 -9.73
C CYS A 189 -0.71 6.84 -10.55
N LEU A 190 -1.36 5.67 -10.51
CA LEU A 190 -2.71 5.44 -11.01
C LEU A 190 -3.68 5.55 -9.85
N ALA A 191 -4.72 6.37 -10.01
CA ALA A 191 -5.82 6.46 -9.07
C ALA A 191 -6.91 5.44 -9.45
N ILE A 192 -7.24 4.56 -8.53
CA ILE A 192 -8.12 3.41 -8.76
C ILE A 192 -9.29 3.51 -7.79
N TYR A 193 -10.49 3.38 -8.33
CA TYR A 193 -11.71 3.17 -7.55
C TYR A 193 -12.20 1.74 -7.74
N ALA A 194 -12.36 0.99 -6.66
CA ALA A 194 -12.87 -0.37 -6.68
C ALA A 194 -14.10 -0.48 -5.77
N GLY A 195 -15.29 -0.48 -6.35
CA GLY A 195 -16.55 -0.71 -5.65
C GLY A 195 -17.24 -1.93 -6.22
N SER A 196 -17.38 -2.99 -5.44
CA SER A 196 -17.98 -4.23 -5.93
C SER A 196 -18.65 -5.04 -4.82
N LYS A 197 -19.42 -6.06 -5.24
CA LYS A 197 -19.93 -7.09 -4.34
C LYS A 197 -18.73 -7.84 -3.76
N PHE A 198 -18.63 -7.86 -2.44
CA PHE A 198 -17.52 -8.42 -1.70
C PHE A 198 -18.08 -9.17 -0.51
N VAL A 199 -18.43 -10.43 -0.73
CA VAL A 199 -19.00 -11.31 0.29
C VAL A 199 -17.85 -11.93 1.06
N PHE A 200 -17.55 -11.36 2.22
CA PHE A 200 -16.43 -11.77 3.05
C PHE A 200 -16.74 -11.50 4.52
N ASN A 201 -16.53 -12.49 5.38
CA ASN A 201 -16.66 -12.32 6.82
C ASN A 201 -15.25 -12.43 7.44
N PRO A 202 -14.62 -11.30 7.82
CA PRO A 202 -13.28 -11.30 8.39
C PRO A 202 -13.21 -12.01 9.75
N LEU A 203 -14.35 -12.27 10.39
CA LEU A 203 -14.46 -12.91 11.70
C LEU A 203 -15.04 -14.33 11.63
N GLU A 204 -15.34 -14.85 10.43
CA GLU A 204 -15.98 -16.16 10.24
C GLU A 204 -15.29 -17.27 11.03
N GLN A 205 -13.97 -17.21 11.12
CA GLN A 205 -13.16 -18.25 11.73
C GLN A 205 -12.89 -18.03 13.22
N VAL A 206 -13.07 -16.79 13.70
CA VAL A 206 -13.11 -16.49 15.14
C VAL A 206 -14.46 -16.95 15.72
N LEU A 207 -15.53 -16.85 14.91
CA LEU A 207 -16.92 -17.18 15.27
C LEU A 207 -17.22 -18.70 15.32
N ILE A 208 -16.60 -19.51 14.47
CA ILE A 208 -17.05 -20.90 14.21
C ILE A 208 -16.24 -21.95 14.98
N SER A 209 -15.09 -21.60 15.56
CA SER A 209 -14.28 -22.59 16.27
C SER A 209 -14.12 -22.25 17.76
N PRO A 210 -14.77 -23.04 18.64
CA PRO A 210 -14.55 -22.98 20.09
C PRO A 210 -13.11 -23.39 20.48
N THR A 211 -12.37 -24.06 19.58
CA THR A 211 -11.02 -24.58 19.83
C THR A 211 -9.89 -23.79 19.18
N THR A 212 -10.21 -22.67 18.49
CA THR A 212 -9.17 -21.70 18.10
C THR A 212 -8.53 -21.10 19.35
N PHE A 213 -9.33 -21.04 20.42
CA PHE A 213 -9.02 -20.44 21.71
C PHE A 213 -9.70 -21.28 22.80
N ASP A 214 -9.29 -22.54 22.98
CA ASP A 214 -9.88 -23.38 24.02
C ASP A 214 -9.41 -22.90 25.42
N ILE A 215 -10.41 -22.67 26.27
CA ILE A 215 -10.31 -22.29 27.69
C ILE A 215 -10.07 -23.56 28.55
N ASP A 216 -10.27 -24.76 27.99
CA ASP A 216 -10.14 -26.06 28.65
C ASP A 216 -8.92 -26.90 28.21
N GLY A 217 -7.97 -26.30 27.48
CA GLY A 217 -6.63 -26.86 27.27
C GLY A 217 -6.41 -27.67 25.98
N GLY A 218 -7.30 -27.60 25.00
CA GLY A 218 -7.10 -28.15 23.66
C GLY A 218 -6.85 -27.08 22.59
N LEU A 219 -5.63 -26.55 22.50
CA LEU A 219 -5.28 -25.61 21.42
C LEU A 219 -5.18 -26.39 20.09
N ASN A 220 -6.00 -26.01 19.09
CA ASN A 220 -5.99 -26.56 17.73
C ASN A 220 -5.39 -25.59 16.67
N PRO A 221 -4.22 -24.98 16.92
CA PRO A 221 -3.65 -23.95 16.05
C PRO A 221 -3.30 -24.49 14.65
N GLU A 222 -3.18 -25.82 14.49
CA GLU A 222 -2.84 -26.45 13.21
C GLU A 222 -4.04 -26.69 12.27
N SER A 223 -5.29 -26.50 12.71
CA SER A 223 -6.48 -26.99 11.97
C SER A 223 -7.26 -25.93 11.17
N ILE A 224 -7.09 -24.63 11.44
CA ILE A 224 -7.95 -23.57 10.87
C ILE A 224 -7.14 -22.68 9.95
N VAL A 225 -7.53 -22.63 8.68
CA VAL A 225 -6.88 -21.82 7.64
C VAL A 225 -7.74 -20.59 7.33
N PRO A 226 -7.26 -19.36 7.59
CA PRO A 226 -7.93 -18.10 7.22
C PRO A 226 -8.40 -18.07 5.78
N SER A 227 -9.67 -17.72 5.57
CA SER A 227 -10.24 -17.53 4.25
C SER A 227 -9.64 -16.29 3.61
N LEU A 228 -9.27 -16.41 2.33
CA LEU A 228 -8.81 -15.28 1.56
C LEU A 228 -10.03 -14.43 1.17
N PRO A 229 -9.92 -13.09 1.18
CA PRO A 229 -10.96 -12.24 0.63
C PRO A 229 -11.11 -12.51 -0.88
N PRO A 230 -12.33 -12.37 -1.42
CA PRO A 230 -12.56 -12.54 -2.85
C PRO A 230 -11.79 -11.48 -3.66
N SER A 231 -11.49 -11.81 -4.92
CA SER A 231 -10.97 -10.84 -5.87
C SER A 231 -12.02 -9.78 -6.19
N TYR A 232 -11.59 -8.55 -6.41
CA TYR A 232 -12.48 -7.45 -6.73
C TYR A 232 -11.94 -6.60 -7.88
N PRO A 233 -12.82 -6.22 -8.83
CA PRO A 233 -12.46 -5.33 -9.92
C PRO A 233 -12.45 -3.86 -9.46
N GLY A 234 -11.63 -3.07 -10.14
CA GLY A 234 -11.55 -1.63 -10.03
C GLY A 234 -11.41 -0.95 -11.37
N THR A 235 -11.68 0.35 -11.37
CA THR A 235 -11.58 1.23 -12.54
C THR A 235 -10.51 2.28 -12.26
N ILE A 236 -9.64 2.51 -13.23
CA ILE A 236 -8.67 3.60 -13.19
C ILE A 236 -9.42 4.88 -13.55
N ILE A 237 -9.51 5.78 -12.58
CA ILE A 237 -10.23 7.06 -12.71
C ILE A 237 -9.30 8.21 -13.08
N GLY A 238 -8.00 7.97 -13.11
CA GLY A 238 -6.99 8.92 -13.53
C GLY A 238 -5.59 8.49 -13.10
N GLY A 239 -4.64 9.40 -13.28
CA GLY A 239 -3.28 9.21 -12.80
C GLY A 239 -2.51 10.51 -12.73
N THR A 240 -1.34 10.44 -12.11
CA THR A 240 -0.41 11.54 -11.88
C THR A 240 0.91 11.30 -12.60
N GLY A 241 1.68 12.36 -12.81
CA GLY A 241 2.99 12.28 -13.46
C GLY A 241 2.91 11.70 -14.88
N LEU A 242 3.60 10.60 -15.13
CA LEU A 242 3.58 9.91 -16.44
C LEU A 242 2.24 9.26 -16.78
N PHE A 243 1.34 9.07 -15.79
CA PHE A 243 0.03 8.43 -15.98
C PHE A 243 -1.13 9.43 -16.06
N VAL A 244 -0.85 10.71 -16.31
CA VAL A 244 -1.92 11.71 -16.52
C VAL A 244 -2.81 11.29 -17.68
N GLY A 245 -4.13 11.22 -17.43
CA GLY A 245 -5.11 10.78 -18.41
C GLY A 245 -5.21 9.26 -18.57
N ALA A 246 -4.61 8.48 -17.68
CA ALA A 246 -4.75 7.03 -17.66
C ALA A 246 -6.21 6.64 -17.33
N VAL A 247 -6.74 5.72 -18.12
CA VAL A 247 -8.07 5.11 -17.99
C VAL A 247 -7.93 3.63 -18.28
N GLY A 248 -8.71 2.82 -17.56
CA GLY A 248 -8.67 1.37 -17.71
C GLY A 248 -9.26 0.67 -16.51
N TYR A 249 -8.88 -0.60 -16.34
CA TYR A 249 -9.42 -1.47 -15.30
C TYR A 249 -8.29 -2.18 -14.57
N VAL A 250 -8.56 -2.51 -13.32
CA VAL A 250 -7.67 -3.24 -12.44
C VAL A 250 -8.45 -4.41 -11.83
N ASP A 251 -7.78 -5.54 -11.65
CA ASP A 251 -8.32 -6.65 -10.86
C ASP A 251 -7.34 -6.97 -9.75
N VAL A 252 -7.83 -6.96 -8.51
CA VAL A 252 -7.04 -7.19 -7.30
C VAL A 252 -7.43 -8.55 -6.74
N THR A 253 -6.47 -9.46 -6.70
CA THR A 253 -6.64 -10.81 -6.15
C THR A 253 -5.69 -11.00 -4.98
N THR A 254 -6.21 -11.35 -3.80
CA THR A 254 -5.38 -11.69 -2.64
C THR A 254 -4.94 -13.15 -2.75
N ILE A 255 -3.64 -13.40 -2.72
CA ILE A 255 -3.04 -14.74 -2.84
C ILE A 255 -2.69 -15.31 -1.47
N THR A 256 -2.17 -14.47 -0.58
CA THR A 256 -1.78 -14.86 0.78
C THR A 256 -2.21 -13.79 1.76
N GLY A 257 -2.44 -14.18 3.01
CA GLY A 257 -2.77 -13.26 4.10
C GLY A 257 -2.06 -13.65 5.39
N SER A 258 -2.27 -12.84 6.43
CA SER A 258 -1.74 -13.10 7.76
C SER A 258 -2.42 -14.30 8.43
N THR A 259 -1.85 -14.73 9.56
CA THR A 259 -2.53 -15.62 10.51
C THR A 259 -3.71 -14.89 11.16
N LEU A 260 -4.63 -15.64 11.77
CA LEU A 260 -5.61 -15.05 12.69
C LEU A 260 -4.90 -14.29 13.82
N PRO A 261 -5.52 -13.22 14.36
CA PRO A 261 -5.03 -12.63 15.59
C PRO A 261 -5.19 -13.67 16.70
N PRO A 262 -4.13 -14.02 17.45
CA PRO A 262 -4.26 -14.93 18.58
C PRO A 262 -4.94 -14.20 19.72
N VAL A 263 -6.25 -14.40 19.85
CA VAL A 263 -7.09 -13.73 20.86
C VAL A 263 -7.35 -14.68 22.02
N ARG A 264 -7.05 -14.28 23.26
CA ARG A 264 -7.46 -15.04 24.45
C ARG A 264 -8.71 -14.42 25.03
N ALA A 265 -9.68 -15.26 25.42
CA ALA A 265 -10.72 -14.82 26.34
C ALA A 265 -10.04 -14.56 27.70
N GLY A 266 -9.93 -13.30 28.09
CA GLY A 266 -9.54 -12.94 29.44
C GLY A 266 -10.72 -13.20 30.36
N VAL A 267 -10.56 -14.10 31.32
CA VAL A 267 -11.47 -14.21 32.47
C VAL A 267 -11.17 -13.00 33.35
N GLY A 268 -12.13 -12.08 33.49
CA GLY A 268 -12.06 -11.03 34.50
C GLY A 268 -11.93 -11.67 35.88
N CYS A 269 -11.01 -11.19 36.71
CA CYS A 269 -10.79 -11.72 38.06
C CYS A 269 -11.86 -11.29 39.07
N ASP A 270 -12.91 -10.59 38.62
CA ASP A 270 -13.98 -10.02 39.43
C ASP A 270 -15.30 -10.63 38.97
N ASP A 271 -16.19 -10.93 39.92
CA ASP A 271 -17.46 -11.69 39.79
C ASP A 271 -18.52 -11.10 38.81
N ASP A 272 -18.14 -10.17 37.95
CA ASP A 272 -18.93 -9.64 36.83
C ASP A 272 -18.32 -10.13 35.50
N ASP A 273 -18.82 -11.27 35.02
CA ASP A 273 -18.41 -11.97 33.79
C ASP A 273 -18.35 -11.04 32.56
N PHE A 274 -17.16 -10.51 32.25
CA PHE A 274 -16.85 -9.92 30.96
C PHE A 274 -15.67 -10.67 30.33
N SER A 275 -15.92 -11.38 29.22
CA SER A 275 -14.85 -12.01 28.44
C SER A 275 -14.16 -10.99 27.54
N ILE A 276 -13.10 -10.34 28.03
CA ILE A 276 -12.31 -9.44 27.19
C ILE A 276 -11.48 -10.27 26.23
N LEU A 277 -11.75 -10.16 24.93
CA LEU A 277 -10.92 -10.73 23.87
C LEU A 277 -9.60 -9.93 23.76
N VAL A 278 -8.54 -10.41 24.40
CA VAL A 278 -7.21 -9.79 24.35
C VAL A 278 -6.35 -10.51 23.32
N ALA A 279 -5.89 -9.80 22.30
CA ALA A 279 -4.87 -10.33 21.39
C ALA A 279 -3.56 -10.54 22.17
N GLY A 280 -3.23 -11.80 22.46
CA GLY A 280 -2.05 -12.16 23.26
C GLY A 280 -0.73 -11.99 22.51
N TYR A 281 -0.77 -11.98 21.17
CA TYR A 281 0.40 -11.84 20.30
C TYR A 281 0.02 -11.12 18.99
N PRO A 282 0.99 -10.48 18.29
CA PRO A 282 0.75 -9.93 16.96
C PRO A 282 0.45 -11.05 15.95
N GLN A 283 -0.43 -10.78 14.97
CA GLN A 283 -0.56 -11.62 13.78
C GLN A 283 0.80 -11.82 13.09
N ALA A 284 1.00 -12.93 12.39
CA ALA A 284 2.20 -13.17 11.60
C ALA A 284 1.87 -13.25 10.11
N GLY A 285 2.87 -13.01 9.26
CA GLY A 285 2.78 -13.18 7.81
C GLY A 285 2.51 -11.89 7.04
N TYR A 286 2.39 -12.06 5.73
CA TYR A 286 2.28 -10.98 4.76
C TYR A 286 1.00 -11.12 3.93
N ILE A 287 0.38 -9.98 3.63
CA ILE A 287 -0.71 -9.92 2.67
C ILE A 287 -0.09 -9.73 1.29
N THR A 288 -0.29 -10.71 0.41
CA THR A 288 0.21 -10.65 -0.96
C THR A 288 -0.97 -10.52 -1.91
N GLN A 289 -0.98 -9.48 -2.72
CA GLN A 289 -2.02 -9.22 -3.71
C GLN A 289 -1.42 -9.20 -5.11
N LYS A 290 -2.05 -9.90 -6.05
CA LYS A 290 -1.78 -9.77 -7.47
C LYS A 290 -2.70 -8.71 -8.04
N ILE A 291 -2.10 -7.73 -8.71
CA ILE A 291 -2.80 -6.59 -9.29
C ILE A 291 -2.62 -6.67 -10.79
N ASN A 292 -3.68 -7.05 -11.50
CA ASN A 292 -3.68 -7.07 -12.96
C ASN A 292 -4.20 -5.72 -13.46
N VAL A 293 -3.39 -5.01 -14.23
CA VAL A 293 -3.68 -3.66 -14.68
C VAL A 293 -3.82 -3.67 -16.20
N VAL A 294 -4.89 -3.05 -16.70
CA VAL A 294 -5.13 -2.84 -18.13
C VAL A 294 -5.40 -1.36 -18.36
N THR A 295 -4.58 -0.66 -19.14
CA THR A 295 -4.70 0.80 -19.35
C THR A 295 -4.41 1.23 -20.77
N ASN A 296 -4.79 2.46 -21.10
CA ASN A 296 -4.44 3.17 -22.34
C ASN A 296 -3.03 3.80 -22.33
N VAL A 297 -2.27 3.68 -21.24
CA VAL A 297 -0.91 4.23 -21.06
C VAL A 297 0.09 3.08 -20.83
N PRO A 298 1.31 3.16 -21.38
CA PRO A 298 2.33 2.13 -21.14
C PRO A 298 2.70 2.01 -19.66
N LEU A 299 2.84 0.76 -19.21
CA LEU A 299 3.12 0.40 -17.82
C LEU A 299 4.60 0.00 -17.66
N PRO A 300 5.36 0.58 -16.70
CA PRO A 300 6.77 0.26 -16.48
C PRO A 300 6.93 -1.09 -15.77
N VAL A 301 8.15 -1.65 -15.82
CA VAL A 301 8.48 -2.89 -15.09
C VAL A 301 8.68 -2.51 -13.63
N ALA A 302 8.17 -3.35 -12.72
CA ALA A 302 8.44 -3.15 -11.30
C ALA A 302 9.86 -3.66 -10.97
N PRO A 303 10.54 -3.05 -10.00
CA PRO A 303 11.87 -3.47 -9.58
C PRO A 303 11.87 -4.73 -8.72
#